data_AF-A0A7V9SJI8-F1
#
_entry.id   AF-A0A7V9SJI8-F1
#
_cell.length_a   1.000
_cell.length_b   1.000
_cell.length_c   1.000
_cell.angle_alpha   90.00
_cell.angle_beta   90.00
_cell.angle_gamma   90.00
#
_symmetry.space_group_name_H-M   'P 1'
#
loop_
_entity.id
_entity.type
_entity.pdbx_description
1 polymer ?
#
loop_
_entity_poly.entity_id
_entity_poly.type
_entity_poly.pdbx_seq_one_letter_code
_entity_poly.pdbx_strand_id
1 'polypeptide(L)'
;MFKKVSVAGTMVVLLLLSVGRAFAQTTVVLPDTSQVTTLTATVSEQARITVPSGVTFNVADTANSTASSNVSLAISNVVLSTATKQLRVAIQADAASFTPPVGGATTWSASNVSWNAASWTAATGAIGTLSSSAYNTVATCDAGAAACSTSGLVFTLGANSAVQRSGNHTLVIRWRLESTGS
;
A
#
# COMPACT_ATOMS: atom_id res chain seq x y z
N MET A 1 -48.65 -50.13 20.91
CA MET A 1 -48.60 -48.68 20.59
C MET A 1 -47.17 -48.20 20.82
N PHE A 2 -46.32 -48.28 19.78
CA PHE A 2 -44.88 -48.00 19.89
C PHE A 2 -44.62 -46.52 19.58
N LYS A 3 -44.03 -45.80 20.55
CA LYS A 3 -43.75 -44.37 20.50
C LYS A 3 -42.34 -44.17 19.91
N LYS A 4 -42.25 -43.67 18.67
CA LYS A 4 -40.98 -43.25 18.06
C LYS A 4 -40.56 -41.91 18.67
N VAL A 5 -39.34 -41.85 19.22
CA VAL A 5 -38.67 -40.62 19.67
C VAL A 5 -37.63 -40.27 18.61
N SER A 6 -37.83 -39.16 17.90
CA SER A 6 -36.84 -38.58 16.99
C SER A 6 -35.95 -37.61 17.77
N VAL A 7 -34.65 -37.85 17.77
CA VAL A 7 -33.63 -36.95 18.31
C VAL A 7 -33.13 -36.07 17.16
N ALA A 8 -33.33 -34.77 17.26
CA ALA A 8 -32.81 -33.77 16.32
C ALA A 8 -31.36 -33.44 16.67
N GLY A 9 -30.42 -33.86 15.83
CA GLY A 9 -29.00 -33.52 15.95
C GLY A 9 -28.71 -32.11 15.42
N THR A 10 -28.28 -31.21 16.29
CA THR A 10 -27.82 -29.86 15.95
C THR A 10 -26.39 -29.96 15.39
N MET A 11 -26.24 -29.69 14.10
CA MET A 11 -24.93 -29.71 13.42
C MET A 11 -24.25 -28.35 13.60
N VAL A 12 -23.26 -28.27 14.49
CA VAL A 12 -22.37 -27.11 14.63
C VAL A 12 -21.34 -27.17 13.50
N VAL A 13 -21.48 -26.31 12.50
CA VAL A 13 -20.49 -26.16 11.42
C VAL A 13 -19.40 -25.20 11.92
N LEU A 14 -18.26 -25.77 12.33
CA LEU A 14 -17.07 -25.02 12.68
C LEU A 14 -16.31 -24.71 11.37
N LEU A 15 -16.45 -23.47 10.87
CA LEU A 15 -15.72 -23.01 9.69
C LEU A 15 -14.27 -22.67 10.09
N LEU A 16 -13.37 -23.64 9.98
CA LEU A 16 -11.93 -23.41 10.08
C LEU A 16 -11.43 -22.79 8.77
N LEU A 17 -11.23 -21.47 8.77
CA LEU A 17 -10.52 -20.75 7.70
C LEU A 17 -9.03 -21.11 7.78
N SER A 18 -8.64 -22.19 7.09
CA SER A 18 -7.24 -22.51 6.87
C SER A 18 -6.62 -21.47 5.92
N VAL A 19 -5.76 -20.61 6.45
CA VAL A 19 -4.92 -19.71 5.65
C VAL A 19 -3.82 -20.55 5.01
N GLY A 20 -4.14 -21.21 3.89
CA GLY A 20 -3.19 -22.00 3.15
C GLY A 20 -2.09 -21.10 2.58
N ARG A 21 -0.87 -21.20 3.13
CA ARG A 21 0.30 -20.70 2.41
C ARG A 21 0.46 -21.58 1.17
N ALA A 22 0.28 -20.99 -0.01
CA ALA A 22 0.47 -21.68 -1.27
C ALA A 22 1.97 -21.93 -1.48
N PHE A 23 2.45 -23.08 -1.01
CA PHE A 23 3.72 -23.64 -1.45
C PHE A 23 3.40 -24.66 -2.55
N ALA A 24 3.64 -24.28 -3.80
CA ALA A 24 3.57 -25.22 -4.91
C ALA A 24 4.87 -26.04 -4.93
N GLN A 25 4.95 -27.07 -4.07
CA GLN A 25 6.00 -28.07 -4.15
C GLN A 25 5.37 -29.38 -4.62
N THR A 26 5.63 -29.76 -5.87
CA THR A 26 5.27 -31.08 -6.37
C THR A 26 6.40 -32.05 -6.06
N THR A 27 6.10 -33.12 -5.34
CA THR A 27 7.03 -34.24 -5.14
C THR A 27 7.07 -35.06 -6.42
N VAL A 28 8.14 -34.94 -7.18
CA VAL A 28 8.43 -35.81 -8.32
C VAL A 28 9.13 -37.05 -7.78
N VAL A 29 8.43 -38.20 -7.79
CA VAL A 29 9.03 -39.48 -7.43
C VAL A 29 9.86 -39.96 -8.63
N LEU A 30 11.18 -39.98 -8.50
CA LEU A 30 12.07 -40.53 -9.52
C LEU A 30 12.22 -42.05 -9.32
N PRO A 31 12.29 -42.82 -10.42
CA PRO A 31 12.43 -44.27 -10.37
C PRO A 31 13.83 -44.74 -9.93
N ASP A 32 14.79 -43.84 -9.76
CA ASP A 32 16.18 -44.12 -9.40
C ASP A 32 16.71 -43.05 -8.44
N THR A 33 17.18 -43.46 -7.26
CA THR A 33 17.76 -42.58 -6.23
C THR A 33 19.14 -42.03 -6.61
N SER A 34 19.72 -42.47 -7.73
CA SER A 34 21.03 -42.01 -8.22
C SER A 34 20.97 -40.67 -8.99
N GLN A 35 19.78 -40.21 -9.37
CA GLN A 35 19.60 -39.00 -10.18
C GLN A 35 19.01 -37.84 -9.37
N VAL A 36 19.70 -36.70 -9.39
CA VAL A 36 19.18 -35.45 -8.83
C VAL A 36 18.43 -34.72 -9.94
N THR A 37 17.10 -34.60 -9.83
CA THR A 37 16.32 -33.72 -10.71
C THR A 37 16.09 -32.39 -10.03
N THR A 38 16.64 -31.32 -10.60
CA THR A 38 16.38 -29.95 -10.15
C THR A 38 15.11 -29.44 -10.81
N LEU A 39 14.06 -29.17 -10.03
CA LEU A 39 12.84 -28.52 -10.50
C LEU A 39 12.93 -27.02 -10.19
N THR A 40 13.02 -26.19 -11.23
CA THR A 40 12.97 -24.73 -11.07
C THR A 40 11.54 -24.26 -11.27
N ALA A 41 10.82 -23.99 -10.18
CA ALA A 41 9.53 -23.30 -10.23
C ALA A 41 9.76 -21.79 -10.11
N THR A 42 9.39 -21.02 -11.14
CA THR A 42 9.39 -19.56 -11.08
C THR A 42 8.05 -19.08 -10.54
N VAL A 43 8.04 -18.49 -9.35
CA VAL A 43 6.86 -17.82 -8.79
C VAL A 43 6.87 -16.37 -9.25
N SER A 44 5.84 -15.95 -9.99
CA SER A 44 5.64 -14.53 -10.30
C SER A 44 5.35 -13.75 -9.01
N GLU A 45 6.12 -12.69 -8.77
CA GLU A 45 5.86 -11.78 -7.67
C GLU A 45 4.52 -11.08 -7.87
N GLN A 46 3.69 -11.04 -6.84
CA GLN A 46 2.32 -10.57 -6.91
C GLN A 46 1.93 -9.82 -5.63
N ALA A 47 1.09 -8.81 -5.78
CA ALA A 47 0.43 -8.14 -4.68
C ALA A 47 -0.88 -7.51 -5.18
N ARG A 48 -1.90 -7.47 -4.33
CA ARG A 48 -3.12 -6.69 -4.56
C ARG A 48 -3.01 -5.38 -3.80
N ILE A 49 -3.22 -4.27 -4.51
CA ILE A 49 -2.90 -2.93 -4.01
C ILE A 49 -4.15 -2.06 -4.10
N THR A 50 -4.45 -1.34 -3.02
CA THR A 50 -5.47 -0.29 -2.97
C THR A 50 -4.82 0.98 -2.45
N VAL A 51 -4.77 2.00 -3.32
CA VAL A 51 -4.15 3.30 -3.06
C VAL A 51 -5.08 4.42 -3.52
N PRO A 52 -5.02 5.61 -2.93
CA PRO A 52 -5.76 6.77 -3.42
C PRO A 52 -5.17 7.27 -4.75
N SER A 53 -6.01 7.87 -5.59
CA SER A 53 -5.59 8.52 -6.83
C SER A 53 -5.04 9.94 -6.63
N GLY A 54 -5.30 10.56 -5.48
CA GLY A 54 -4.84 11.91 -5.18
C GLY A 54 -5.10 12.32 -3.74
N VAL A 55 -4.64 13.51 -3.39
CA VAL A 55 -4.76 14.10 -2.05
C VAL A 55 -5.37 15.49 -2.18
N THR A 56 -6.41 15.75 -1.39
CA THR A 56 -7.09 17.05 -1.34
C THR A 56 -6.76 17.75 -0.03
N PHE A 57 -6.43 19.04 -0.14
CA PHE A 57 -6.21 19.95 0.99
C PHE A 57 -7.33 20.99 1.01
N ASN A 58 -8.02 21.11 2.14
CA ASN A 58 -9.02 22.16 2.36
C ASN A 58 -8.33 23.34 3.06
N VAL A 59 -7.72 24.22 2.27
CA VAL A 59 -6.94 25.36 2.77
C VAL A 59 -7.89 26.43 3.26
N ALA A 60 -7.90 26.71 4.56
CA ALA A 60 -8.67 27.82 5.13
C ALA A 60 -7.90 29.14 5.08
N ASP A 61 -6.58 29.08 5.27
CA ASP A 61 -5.67 30.22 5.31
C ASP A 61 -4.34 29.83 4.64
N THR A 62 -3.93 30.61 3.63
CA THR A 62 -2.72 30.33 2.85
C THR A 62 -1.42 30.66 3.60
N ALA A 63 -1.50 31.42 4.70
CA ALA A 63 -0.36 31.69 5.57
C ALA A 63 -0.05 30.54 6.54
N ASN A 64 -0.90 29.51 6.60
CA ASN A 64 -0.76 28.38 7.52
C ASN A 64 -0.64 27.04 6.76
N SER A 65 0.08 26.09 7.35
CA SER A 65 0.14 24.73 6.81
C SER A 65 -1.21 24.03 6.97
N THR A 66 -1.59 23.25 5.97
CA THR A 66 -2.87 22.53 5.93
C THR A 66 -2.62 21.03 5.86
N ALA A 67 -3.15 20.28 6.82
CA ALA A 67 -3.13 18.82 6.79
C ALA A 67 -4.27 18.28 5.90
N SER A 68 -4.00 17.20 5.17
CA SER A 68 -5.04 16.42 4.49
C SER A 68 -5.85 15.60 5.49
N SER A 69 -6.96 15.04 5.02
CA SER A 69 -7.57 13.90 5.72
C SER A 69 -6.62 12.69 5.73
N ASN A 70 -6.88 11.76 6.64
CA ASN A 70 -6.18 10.48 6.70
C ASN A 70 -6.35 9.69 5.39
N VAL A 71 -5.22 9.28 4.83
CA VAL A 71 -5.11 8.42 3.67
C VAL A 71 -4.87 6.99 4.12
N SER A 72 -5.61 6.06 3.52
CA SER A 72 -5.45 4.62 3.75
C SER A 72 -4.77 3.94 2.57
N LEU A 73 -3.87 3.01 2.88
CA LEU A 73 -3.24 2.11 1.95
C LEU A 73 -3.41 0.68 2.43
N ALA A 74 -3.82 -0.20 1.51
CA ALA A 74 -3.94 -1.62 1.79
C ALA A 74 -3.22 -2.41 0.70
N ILE A 75 -2.27 -3.24 1.13
CA ILE A 75 -1.57 -4.19 0.29
C ILE A 75 -1.82 -5.58 0.88
N SER A 76 -2.32 -6.49 0.06
CA SER A 76 -2.68 -7.86 0.45
C SER A 76 -2.19 -8.87 -0.57
N ASN A 77 -2.14 -10.14 -0.18
CA ASN A 77 -1.71 -11.24 -1.06
C ASN A 77 -0.30 -10.99 -1.63
N VAL A 78 0.61 -10.50 -0.78
CA VAL A 78 2.00 -10.28 -1.16
C VAL A 78 2.71 -11.62 -1.29
N VAL A 79 3.23 -11.89 -2.48
CA VAL A 79 4.06 -13.04 -2.81
C VAL A 79 5.31 -12.50 -3.49
N LEU A 80 6.47 -12.65 -2.85
CA LEU A 80 7.77 -12.23 -3.38
C LEU A 80 8.64 -13.46 -3.68
N SER A 81 9.63 -13.31 -4.56
CA SER A 81 10.40 -14.47 -5.04
C SER A 81 11.31 -15.08 -3.98
N THR A 82 11.65 -14.33 -2.93
CA THR A 82 12.47 -14.77 -1.79
C THR A 82 11.89 -14.23 -0.48
N ALA A 83 12.20 -14.90 0.63
CA ALA A 83 11.74 -14.50 1.96
C ALA A 83 12.42 -13.23 2.49
N THR A 84 13.56 -12.85 1.91
CA THR A 84 14.39 -11.68 2.25
C THR A 84 13.96 -10.42 1.49
N LYS A 85 13.23 -10.59 0.38
CA LYS A 85 12.69 -9.46 -0.37
C LYS A 85 11.61 -8.72 0.40
N GLN A 86 11.54 -7.42 0.13
CA GLN A 86 10.58 -6.49 0.73
C GLN A 86 9.88 -5.71 -0.37
N LEU A 87 8.61 -5.36 -0.12
CA LEU A 87 7.87 -4.48 -1.00
C LEU A 87 8.07 -3.02 -0.56
N ARG A 88 8.69 -2.22 -1.43
CA ARG A 88 8.85 -0.78 -1.25
C ARG A 88 7.67 -0.05 -1.87
N VAL A 89 7.05 0.85 -1.10
CA VAL A 89 5.98 1.75 -1.53
C VAL A 89 6.56 3.15 -1.68
N ALA A 90 6.46 3.73 -2.88
CA ALA A 90 6.96 5.06 -3.18
C ALA A 90 5.92 5.90 -3.94
N ILE A 91 6.05 7.22 -3.84
CA ILE A 91 5.16 8.18 -4.48
C ILE A 91 5.91 9.27 -5.24
N GLN A 92 5.25 9.81 -6.26
CA GLN A 92 5.68 10.96 -7.04
C GLN A 92 4.45 11.83 -7.35
N ALA A 93 4.63 13.15 -7.40
CA ALA A 93 3.60 14.02 -7.94
C ALA A 93 3.43 13.82 -9.45
N ASP A 94 2.19 13.89 -9.93
CA ASP A 94 1.93 13.86 -11.36
C ASP A 94 2.40 15.15 -12.06
N ALA A 95 2.25 16.29 -11.38
CA ALA A 95 2.68 17.60 -11.84
C ALA A 95 3.62 18.31 -10.85
N ALA A 96 4.44 19.23 -11.34
CA ALA A 96 5.38 20.02 -10.50
C ALA A 96 4.67 21.06 -9.61
N SER A 97 3.45 21.45 -9.97
CA SER A 97 2.64 22.46 -9.29
C SER A 97 1.16 22.11 -9.40
N PHE A 98 0.35 22.60 -8.47
CA PHE A 98 -1.11 22.48 -8.53
C PHE A 98 -1.67 23.32 -9.68
N THR A 99 -2.77 22.89 -10.31
CA THR A 99 -3.46 23.73 -11.31
C THR A 99 -4.13 24.92 -10.61
N PRO A 100 -3.76 26.17 -10.93
CA PRO A 100 -4.40 27.32 -10.32
C PRO A 100 -5.84 27.50 -10.83
N PRO A 101 -6.76 28.03 -10.01
CA PRO A 101 -8.13 28.33 -10.45
C PRO A 101 -8.22 29.35 -11.60
N VAL A 102 -7.20 30.22 -11.73
CA VAL A 102 -7.04 31.19 -12.81
C VAL A 102 -5.69 30.95 -13.46
N GLY A 103 -5.66 30.81 -14.78
CA GLY A 103 -4.42 30.57 -15.52
C GLY A 103 -3.36 31.64 -15.22
N GLY A 104 -2.14 31.20 -14.91
CA GLY A 104 -1.01 32.08 -14.60
C GLY A 104 -0.93 32.60 -13.15
N ALA A 105 -1.93 32.30 -12.30
CA ALA A 105 -1.85 32.67 -10.89
C ALA A 105 -0.81 31.82 -10.13
N THR A 106 -0.21 32.40 -9.09
CA THR A 106 0.67 31.69 -8.16
C THR A 106 -0.10 30.56 -7.46
N THR A 107 0.57 29.43 -7.32
CA THR A 107 0.03 28.20 -6.74
C THR A 107 1.13 27.47 -5.97
N TRP A 108 0.77 26.41 -5.25
CA TRP A 108 1.76 25.57 -4.58
C TRP A 108 2.55 24.72 -5.56
N SER A 109 3.81 24.47 -5.24
CA SER A 109 4.60 23.41 -5.85
C SER A 109 4.29 22.08 -5.16
N ALA A 110 4.48 20.97 -5.88
CA ALA A 110 4.49 19.63 -5.30
C ALA A 110 5.49 19.52 -4.13
N SER A 111 6.63 20.22 -4.19
CA SER A 111 7.62 20.22 -3.11
C SER A 111 7.16 20.90 -1.83
N ASN A 112 6.03 21.62 -1.85
CA ASN A 112 5.40 22.13 -0.63
C ASN A 112 4.59 21.06 0.10
N VAL A 113 4.41 19.86 -0.47
CA VAL A 113 3.69 18.75 0.17
C VAL A 113 4.69 17.83 0.85
N SER A 114 4.45 17.54 2.12
CA SER A 114 5.19 16.54 2.92
C SER A 114 4.24 15.51 3.52
N TRP A 115 4.76 14.40 4.06
CA TRP A 115 3.96 13.40 4.78
C TRP A 115 4.67 12.87 6.03
N ASN A 116 3.89 12.33 6.95
CA ASN A 116 4.37 11.67 8.15
C ASN A 116 4.79 10.20 7.90
N ALA A 117 5.66 9.65 8.75
CA ALA A 117 5.92 8.20 8.82
C ALA A 117 4.78 7.51 9.58
N ALA A 118 3.55 7.56 9.05
CA ALA A 118 2.34 6.98 9.63
C ALA A 118 2.55 5.64 10.35
N SER A 119 1.69 5.29 11.30
CA SER A 119 1.71 3.93 11.87
C SER A 119 1.30 2.90 10.82
N TRP A 120 2.16 1.91 10.57
CA TRP A 120 1.92 0.83 9.62
C TRP A 120 1.75 -0.51 10.33
N THR A 121 0.99 -1.40 9.70
CA THR A 121 0.99 -2.83 10.02
C THR A 121 1.95 -3.55 9.09
N ALA A 122 2.89 -4.32 9.67
CA ALA A 122 3.90 -5.12 8.95
C ALA A 122 4.71 -4.31 7.91
N ALA A 123 5.03 -3.07 8.23
CA ALA A 123 5.88 -2.21 7.43
C ALA A 123 6.49 -1.10 8.31
N THR A 124 7.55 -0.49 7.80
CA THR A 124 8.14 0.73 8.37
C THR A 124 7.80 1.92 7.48
N GLY A 125 7.13 2.93 8.04
CA GLY A 125 6.83 4.18 7.35
C GLY A 125 8.03 5.14 7.33
N ALA A 126 8.08 6.01 6.33
CA ALA A 126 9.09 7.04 6.17
C ALA A 126 8.46 8.42 6.03
N ILE A 127 9.09 9.44 6.60
CA ILE A 127 8.76 10.86 6.37
C ILE A 127 9.36 11.27 5.03
N GLY A 128 8.70 12.16 4.31
CA GLY A 128 9.29 12.76 3.13
C GLY A 128 8.54 13.96 2.57
N THR A 129 9.05 14.45 1.45
CA THR A 129 8.51 15.57 0.68
C THR A 129 8.22 15.09 -0.73
N LEU A 130 7.14 15.57 -1.32
CA LEU A 130 6.71 15.11 -2.62
C LEU A 130 7.57 15.76 -3.71
N SER A 131 7.87 14.99 -4.75
CA SER A 131 8.64 15.45 -5.90
C SER A 131 7.90 15.08 -7.17
N SER A 132 7.97 15.95 -8.19
CA SER A 132 7.53 15.62 -9.54
C SER A 132 8.62 15.00 -10.39
N SER A 133 9.86 14.92 -9.91
CA SER A 133 11.02 14.40 -10.66
C SER A 133 11.52 13.03 -10.17
N ALA A 134 11.12 12.59 -8.98
CA ALA A 134 11.58 11.33 -8.40
C ALA A 134 10.50 10.66 -7.53
N TYR A 135 10.56 9.33 -7.46
CA TYR A 135 9.78 8.54 -6.51
C TYR A 135 10.46 8.55 -5.14
N ASN A 136 9.74 9.00 -4.12
CA ASN A 136 10.20 9.03 -2.75
C ASN A 136 9.49 7.94 -1.94
N THR A 137 10.24 7.25 -1.08
CA THR A 137 9.73 6.11 -0.30
C THR A 137 8.76 6.60 0.77
N VAL A 138 7.59 5.97 0.85
CA VAL A 138 6.58 6.18 1.89
C VAL A 138 6.65 5.09 2.94
N ALA A 139 6.88 3.85 2.51
CA ALA A 139 7.02 2.72 3.42
C ALA A 139 7.76 1.55 2.76
N THR A 140 8.29 0.67 3.60
CA THR A 140 8.83 -0.64 3.19
C THR A 140 8.16 -1.71 4.03
N CYS A 141 7.50 -2.66 3.38
CA CYS A 141 6.86 -3.78 4.07
C CYS A 141 7.91 -4.75 4.64
N ASP A 142 7.60 -5.37 5.78
CA ASP A 142 8.49 -6.31 6.43
C ASP A 142 8.74 -7.52 5.51
N ALA A 143 9.93 -8.09 5.59
CA ALA A 143 10.29 -9.25 4.77
C ALA A 143 9.36 -10.43 5.09
N GLY A 144 8.81 -11.06 4.04
CA GLY A 144 7.87 -12.17 4.18
C GLY A 144 6.46 -11.78 4.69
N ALA A 145 6.14 -10.50 4.83
CA ALA A 145 4.79 -10.05 5.17
C ALA A 145 3.80 -10.39 4.05
N ALA A 146 2.70 -11.09 4.37
CA ALA A 146 1.64 -11.41 3.41
C ALA A 146 0.71 -10.22 3.10
N ALA A 147 0.74 -9.19 3.94
CA ALA A 147 -0.01 -7.95 3.82
C ALA A 147 0.69 -6.85 4.61
N CYS A 148 0.51 -5.60 4.18
CA CYS A 148 0.94 -4.40 4.89
C CYS A 148 -0.05 -3.27 4.63
N SER A 149 -0.28 -2.41 5.62
CA SER A 149 -1.29 -1.36 5.51
C SER A 149 -1.07 -0.20 6.48
N THR A 150 -1.70 0.93 6.17
CA THR A 150 -1.85 2.06 7.07
C THR A 150 -3.19 2.75 6.83
N SER A 151 -3.71 3.41 7.87
CA SER A 151 -4.82 4.37 7.79
C SER A 151 -4.41 5.74 8.36
N GLY A 152 -3.12 5.92 8.67
CA GLY A 152 -2.59 7.09 9.37
C GLY A 152 -1.74 8.01 8.51
N LEU A 153 -1.69 7.79 7.19
CA LEU A 153 -0.90 8.62 6.29
C LEU A 153 -1.56 9.98 6.14
N VAL A 154 -0.86 11.02 6.55
CA VAL A 154 -1.34 12.41 6.49
C VAL A 154 -0.32 13.20 5.70
N PHE A 155 -0.81 13.90 4.68
CA PHE A 155 -0.02 14.84 3.93
C PHE A 155 -0.19 16.23 4.53
N THR A 156 0.85 17.05 4.49
CA THR A 156 0.82 18.44 4.91
C THR A 156 1.25 19.31 3.75
N LEU A 157 0.37 20.21 3.32
CA LEU A 157 0.68 21.29 2.40
C LEU A 157 1.23 22.48 3.20
N GLY A 158 2.45 22.88 2.90
CA GLY A 158 3.09 24.02 3.57
C GLY A 158 2.39 25.35 3.26
N ALA A 159 2.50 26.28 4.20
CA ALA A 159 2.06 27.66 4.02
C ALA A 159 2.72 28.30 2.78
N ASN A 160 1.95 29.11 2.06
CA ASN A 160 2.44 29.93 0.95
C ASN A 160 1.61 31.22 0.85
N SER A 161 2.08 32.29 1.49
CA SER A 161 1.40 33.59 1.51
C SER A 161 1.36 34.29 0.15
N ALA A 162 2.15 33.83 -0.84
CA ALA A 162 2.04 34.31 -2.21
C ALA A 162 0.79 33.76 -2.92
N VAL A 163 0.20 32.67 -2.43
CA VAL A 163 -1.08 32.18 -2.92
C VAL A 163 -2.21 32.95 -2.25
N GLN A 164 -3.09 33.53 -3.08
CA GLN A 164 -4.17 34.41 -2.61
C GLN A 164 -5.52 33.70 -2.45
N ARG A 165 -5.59 32.40 -2.74
CA ARG A 165 -6.85 31.65 -2.80
C ARG A 165 -6.83 30.46 -1.84
N SER A 166 -7.68 30.53 -0.83
CA SER A 166 -8.12 29.41 -0.01
C SER A 166 -9.09 28.51 -0.80
N GLY A 167 -9.46 27.37 -0.21
CA GLY A 167 -10.37 26.38 -0.81
C GLY A 167 -9.72 25.01 -1.01
N ASN A 168 -10.32 24.21 -1.88
CA ASN A 168 -9.89 22.84 -2.12
C ASN A 168 -8.79 22.80 -3.17
N HIS A 169 -7.65 22.22 -2.81
CA HIS A 169 -6.51 22.02 -3.69
C HIS A 169 -6.21 20.52 -3.77
N THR A 170 -6.37 19.94 -4.95
CA THR A 170 -6.13 18.50 -5.17
C THR A 170 -4.86 18.31 -5.98
N LEU A 171 -3.99 17.40 -5.53
CA LEU A 171 -2.82 16.94 -6.25
C LEU A 171 -2.97 15.45 -6.58
N VAL A 172 -2.73 15.10 -7.83
CA VAL A 172 -2.68 13.70 -8.28
C VAL A 172 -1.32 13.11 -7.91
N ILE A 173 -1.36 11.91 -7.33
CA ILE A 173 -0.16 11.18 -6.89
C ILE A 173 -0.04 9.89 -7.69
N ARG A 174 1.16 9.62 -8.19
CA ARG A 174 1.54 8.34 -8.78
C ARG A 174 2.20 7.47 -7.74
N TRP A 175 1.72 6.24 -7.62
CA TRP A 175 2.27 5.22 -6.73
C TRP A 175 3.14 4.25 -7.50
N ARG A 176 4.28 3.89 -6.91
CA ARG A 176 5.18 2.85 -7.43
C ARG A 176 5.44 1.86 -6.32
N LEU A 177 5.18 0.58 -6.62
CA LEU A 177 5.41 -0.52 -5.71
C LEU A 177 6.41 -1.48 -6.34
N GLU A 178 7.47 -1.79 -5.61
CA GLU A 178 8.60 -2.56 -6.15
C GLU A 178 9.12 -3.55 -5.14
N SER A 179 9.43 -4.75 -5.61
CA SER A 179 10.21 -5.72 -4.84
C SER A 179 11.66 -5.22 -4.76
N THR A 180 12.22 -5.25 -3.55
CA THR A 180 13.59 -4.81 -3.24
C THR A 180 14.28 -5.84 -2.38
N GLY A 181 15.61 -5.94 -2.50
CA GLY A 181 16.41 -6.98 -1.85
C GLY A 181 16.72 -8.17 -2.76
N SER A 182 17.52 -9.09 -2.23
CA SER A 182 17.97 -10.34 -2.89
C SER A 182 17.42 -11.54 -2.15
#